data_AF-A0A0C9ZQW2-F1
#
_entry.id   AF-A0A0C9ZQW2-F1
#
_cell.length_a   1.000
_cell.length_b   1.000
_cell.length_c   1.000
_cell.angle_alpha   90.00
_cell.angle_beta   90.00
_cell.angle_gamma   90.00
#
_symmetry.space_group_name_H-M   'P 1'
#
loop_
_entity.id
_entity.type
_entity.pdbx_description
1 polymer ?
#
loop_
_entity_poly.entity_id
_entity_poly.type
_entity_poly.pdbx_seq_one_letter_code
_entity_poly.pdbx_strand_id
1 'polypeptide(L)' 'KLSGTYAPRPSPGPHKLCESFPLTIFLRNRLKYALDGREVTSIVKQRLIKVDGKVRTDTT' A
#
# COMPACT_ATOMS: atom_id res chain seq x y z
N LYS A 1 16.50 -12.63 7.92
CA LYS A 1 15.18 -11.97 8.12
C LYS A 1 15.29 -11.14 9.40
N LEU A 2 15.31 -9.81 9.28
CA LEU A 2 15.53 -8.87 10.39
C LEU A 2 14.39 -7.85 10.56
N SER A 3 13.53 -7.66 9.55
CA SER A 3 12.33 -6.80 9.65
C SER A 3 11.17 -7.54 10.32
N GLY A 4 10.11 -6.79 10.66
CA GLY A 4 8.95 -7.27 11.41
C GLY A 4 8.31 -8.59 10.92
N THR A 5 7.64 -9.26 11.85
CA THR A 5 7.07 -10.63 11.69
C THR A 5 5.90 -10.70 10.71
N TYR A 6 5.16 -9.60 10.54
CA TYR A 6 3.95 -9.55 9.73
C TYR A 6 4.11 -8.70 8.48
N ALA A 7 3.48 -9.13 7.39
CA ALA A 7 3.35 -8.36 6.16
C ALA A 7 1.89 -7.90 5.98
N PRO A 8 1.66 -6.74 5.36
CA PRO A 8 0.31 -6.33 5.00
C PRO A 8 -0.30 -7.34 4.04
N ARG A 9 -1.50 -7.80 4.35
CA ARG A 9 -2.27 -8.72 3.51
C ARG A 9 -3.13 -7.89 2.55
N PRO A 10 -2.89 -7.92 1.23
CA PRO A 10 -3.70 -7.15 0.30
C PRO A 10 -5.20 -7.44 0.44
N SER A 11 -6.00 -6.38 0.34
CA SER A 11 -7.46 -6.48 0.35
C SER A 11 -7.97 -7.24 -0.90
N PRO A 12 -9.11 -7.97 -0.80
CA PRO A 12 -9.70 -8.62 -1.96
C PRO A 12 -9.99 -7.60 -3.06
N GLY A 13 -9.56 -7.90 -4.28
CA GLY A 13 -9.63 -6.96 -5.38
C GLY A 13 -9.38 -7.61 -6.72
N PRO A 14 -9.03 -6.83 -7.76
CA PRO A 14 -8.90 -7.31 -9.13
C PRO A 14 -7.74 -8.30 -9.34
N HIS A 15 -6.76 -8.33 -8.43
CA HIS A 15 -5.62 -9.24 -8.50
C HIS A 15 -5.71 -10.34 -7.44
N LYS A 16 -5.21 -11.53 -7.78
CA LYS A 16 -5.06 -12.64 -6.82
C LYS A 16 -4.05 -12.29 -5.74
N LEU A 17 -4.20 -12.86 -4.54
CA LEU A 17 -3.34 -12.55 -3.39
C LEU A 17 -1.83 -12.67 -3.72
N CYS A 18 -1.44 -13.75 -4.41
CA CYS A 18 -0.04 -14.02 -4.75
C CYS A 18 0.52 -13.14 -5.89
N GLU A 19 -0.35 -12.54 -6.70
CA GLU A 19 0.01 -11.70 -7.85
C GLU A 19 -0.25 -10.21 -7.57
N SER A 20 -0.78 -9.89 -6.39
CA SER A 20 -1.11 -8.53 -5.98
C SER A 20 0.08 -7.83 -5.33
N PHE A 21 0.16 -6.52 -5.52
CA PHE A 21 1.17 -5.68 -4.89
C PHE A 21 0.49 -4.59 -4.04
N PRO A 22 0.53 -4.68 -2.69
CA PRO A 22 -0.15 -3.72 -1.81
C PRO A 22 0.38 -2.29 -1.96
N LEU A 23 -0.52 -1.31 -1.87
CA LEU A 23 -0.17 0.11 -1.95
C LEU A 23 0.80 0.53 -0.84
N THR A 24 0.67 -0.06 0.35
CA THR A 24 1.56 0.18 1.49
C THR A 24 3.01 -0.18 1.18
N ILE A 25 3.24 -1.32 0.50
CA ILE A 25 4.59 -1.76 0.13
C ILE A 25 5.12 -0.91 -1.03
N PHE A 26 4.25 -0.54 -1.97
CA PHE A 26 4.64 0.30 -3.10
C PHE A 26 5.12 1.69 -2.67
N LEU A 27 4.35 2.38 -1.83
CA LEU A 27 4.69 3.72 -1.37
C LEU A 27 5.90 3.73 -0.44
N ARG A 28 6.01 2.75 0.47
CA ARG A 28 7.10 2.67 1.44
C ARG A 28 8.39 2.09 0.85
N ASN A 29 8.33 0.90 0.25
CA ASN A 29 9.54 0.15 -0.12
C ASN A 29 10.00 0.44 -1.55
N ARG A 30 9.08 0.68 -2.49
CA ARG A 30 9.43 0.86 -3.91
C ARG A 30 9.71 2.33 -4.24
N LEU A 31 8.82 3.22 -3.82
CA LEU A 31 8.91 4.66 -4.11
C LEU A 31 9.61 5.46 -3.01
N LYS A 32 9.64 4.93 -1.78
CA LYS A 32 10.24 5.59 -0.60
C LYS A 32 9.64 6.97 -0.27
N TYR A 33 8.34 7.14 -0.52
CA TYR A 33 7.61 8.36 -0.14
C TYR A 33 7.18 8.39 1.32
N ALA A 34 7.25 7.24 1.99
CA ALA A 34 6.94 7.09 3.40
C ALA A 34 8.00 6.20 4.05
N LEU A 35 8.36 6.52 5.29
CA LEU A 35 9.21 5.71 6.16
C LEU A 35 8.35 4.68 6.91
N ASP A 36 7.19 5.11 7.40
CA ASP A 36 6.30 4.30 8.24
C ASP A 36 4.92 4.04 7.61
N GLY A 37 4.23 2.99 8.08
CA GLY A 37 2.86 2.68 7.65
C GLY A 37 1.82 3.75 8.04
N ARG A 38 2.11 4.56 9.07
CA ARG A 38 1.26 5.70 9.46
C ARG A 38 1.26 6.80 8.42
N GLU A 39 2.42 7.10 7.85
CA GLU A 39 2.58 8.11 6.81
C GLU A 39 1.89 7.66 5.51
N VAL A 40 2.05 6.39 5.13
CA VAL A 40 1.30 5.77 4.04
C VAL A 40 -0.21 5.99 4.22
N THR A 41 -0.72 5.72 5.41
CA THR A 41 -2.15 5.90 5.73
C THR A 41 -2.59 7.34 5.54
N SER A 42 -1.78 8.31 5.96
CA SER A 42 -2.06 9.73 5.77
C SER A 42 -2.08 10.11 4.29
N ILE A 43 -1.10 9.68 3.50
CA ILE A 43 -1.00 9.96 2.05
C ILE A 43 -2.20 9.37 1.31
N VAL A 44 -2.56 8.12 1.60
CA VAL A 44 -3.68 7.43 0.96
C VAL A 44 -5.01 8.11 1.30
N LYS A 45 -5.20 8.59 2.53
CA LYS A 45 -6.41 9.32 2.96
C LYS A 45 -6.56 10.69 2.32
N GLN A 46 -5.48 11.32 1.87
CA GLN A 46 -5.52 12.60 1.14
C GLN A 46 -6.11 12.47 -0.28
N ARG A 47 -6.41 11.25 -0.77
CA ARG A 47 -7.06 11.00 -2.08
C ARG A 47 -6.24 11.47 -3.29
N LEU A 48 -4.92 11.59 -3.14
CA LEU A 48 -4.01 12.04 -4.20
C LEU A 48 -3.66 10.91 -5.19
N ILE A 49 -3.76 9.66 -4.75
CA ILE A 49 -3.30 8.50 -5.51
C ILE A 49 -4.47 7.90 -6.30
N LYS A 50 -4.27 7.75 -7.61
CA LYS A 50 -5.20 7.08 -8.52
C LYS A 50 -4.56 5.83 -9.10
N VAL A 51 -5.30 4.73 -9.07
CA VAL A 51 -4.95 3.47 -9.77
C VAL A 51 -6.03 3.25 -10.82
N ASP A 52 -5.63 3.10 -12.08
CA ASP A 52 -6.54 2.97 -13.23
C ASP A 52 -7.58 4.11 -13.29
N GLY A 53 -7.15 5.33 -12.98
CA GLY A 53 -8.01 6.53 -12.98
C GLY A 53 -8.95 6.66 -11.78
N LYS A 54 -9.03 5.66 -10.89
CA LYS A 54 -9.86 5.70 -9.67
C LYS A 54 -9.03 6.00 -8.44
N VAL A 55 -9.51 6.93 -7.60
CA VAL A 55 -8.89 7.22 -6.31
C VAL A 55 -8.96 5.98 -5.42
N ARG A 56 -7.82 5.55 -4.86
CA ARG A 56 -7.75 4.43 -3.92
C ARG A 56 -7.41 4.93 -2.53
N THR A 57 -8.18 4.48 -1.54
CA THR A 57 -8.00 4.82 -0.13
C THR A 57 -7.67 3.59 0.73
N ASP A 58 -7.23 2.49 0.12
CA ASP A 58 -6.93 1.25 0.83
C ASP A 58 -5.62 1.38 1.61
N THR A 59 -5.69 1.14 2.91
CA THR A 59 -4.58 1.32 3.86
C THR A 59 -3.78 0.04 4.10
N THR A 60 -4.14 -1.04 3.41
CA THR A 60 -3.58 -2.37 3.65
C THR A 60 -2.33 -2.60 2.83
#